data_AF-A0A7J7NU75-F1
#
_entry.id   AF-A0A7J7NU75-F1
#
_cell.length_a   1.000
_cell.length_b   1.000
_cell.length_c   1.000
_cell.angle_alpha   90.00
_cell.angle_beta   90.00
_cell.angle_gamma   90.00
#
_symmetry.space_group_name_H-M   'P 1'
#
loop_
_entity.id
_entity.type
_entity.pdbx_description
1 polymer ?
#
loop_
_entity_poly.entity_id
_entity_poly.type
_entity_poly.pdbx_seq_one_letter_code
_entity_poly.pdbx_strand_id
1 'polypeptide(L)' 'MGGHGAHANKPYYLHAKHMYNLDMMKYQRVKMPIFAFTCFSIGVVVPVYAAIFQQRKTAST' A
#
# COMPACT_ATOMS: atom_id res chain seq x y z
N MET A 1 26.45 -18.75 35.68
CA MET A 1 27.05 -17.52 35.09
C MET A 1 27.16 -17.80 33.60
N GLY A 2 26.35 -17.30 32.65
CA GLY A 2 25.78 -15.97 32.43
C GLY A 2 26.42 -15.40 31.15
N GLY A 3 25.67 -15.26 30.03
CA GLY A 3 26.19 -14.70 28.76
C GLY A 3 25.31 -14.95 27.52
N HIS A 4 24.02 -14.58 27.49
CA HIS A 4 23.46 -13.33 26.94
C HIS A 4 23.20 -13.27 25.40
N GLY A 5 22.00 -13.71 24.97
CA GLY A 5 21.02 -12.79 24.36
C GLY A 5 21.05 -12.39 22.86
N ALA A 6 21.99 -12.82 22.01
CA ALA A 6 22.14 -12.19 20.68
C ALA A 6 21.48 -12.89 19.46
N HIS A 7 20.89 -14.07 19.61
CA HIS A 7 20.41 -14.88 18.45
C HIS A 7 18.90 -15.11 18.37
N ALA A 8 18.11 -14.60 19.33
CA ALA A 8 16.66 -14.80 19.37
C ALA A 8 15.85 -13.66 18.72
N ASN A 9 16.52 -12.60 18.22
CA ASN A 9 15.86 -11.37 17.76
C ASN A 9 16.38 -10.88 16.40
N LYS A 10 16.59 -11.80 15.45
CA LYS A 10 16.79 -11.42 14.05
C LYS A 10 15.44 -11.60 13.37
N PRO A 11 14.71 -10.52 13.00
CA PRO A 11 13.43 -10.68 12.35
C PRO A 11 13.64 -11.45 11.05
N TYR A 12 12.81 -12.47 10.82
CA TYR A 12 12.79 -13.37 9.65
C TYR A 12 12.79 -12.61 8.29
N TYR A 13 12.58 -11.29 8.33
CA TYR A 13 12.59 -10.36 7.21
C TYR A 13 13.97 -9.80 6.81
N LEU A 14 14.99 -9.84 7.67
CA LEU A 14 16.28 -9.16 7.37
C LEU A 14 17.21 -9.96 6.44
N HIS A 15 17.02 -11.28 6.32
CA HIS A 15 17.85 -12.17 5.47
C HIS A 15 17.02 -12.98 4.46
N ALA A 16 15.79 -12.55 4.14
CA ALA A 16 14.98 -13.23 3.14
C ALA A 16 15.59 -13.07 1.74
N LYS A 17 15.81 -14.19 1.03
CA LYS A 17 16.31 -14.21 -0.37
C LYS A 17 15.32 -13.56 -1.35
N HIS A 18 14.06 -13.41 -0.94
CA HIS A 18 13.01 -12.69 -1.64
C HIS A 18 12.56 -11.50 -0.77
N MET A 19 12.76 -10.27 -1.26
CA MET A 19 12.46 -9.04 -0.51
C MET A 19 10.98 -8.89 -0.14
N TYR A 20 10.07 -9.50 -0.91
CA TYR A 20 8.64 -9.49 -0.62
C TYR A 20 8.15 -10.93 -0.49
N ASN A 21 7.66 -11.29 0.69
CA ASN A 21 7.02 -12.58 0.92
C ASN A 21 5.54 -12.54 0.47
N LEU A 22 5.32 -12.33 -0.83
CA LEU A 22 3.99 -12.16 -1.42
C LEU A 22 3.17 -13.46 -1.36
N ASP A 23 3.81 -14.61 -1.53
CA ASP A 23 3.16 -15.93 -1.57
C ASP A 23 2.55 -16.33 -0.22
N MET A 24 3.14 -15.88 0.89
CA MET A 24 2.58 -16.12 2.23
C MET A 24 1.53 -15.09 2.66
N MET A 25 1.13 -14.18 1.76
CA MET A 25 0.13 -13.16 2.05
C MET A 25 -1.28 -13.78 2.02
N LYS A 26 -1.92 -13.86 3.19
CA LYS A 26 -3.31 -14.35 3.31
C LYS A 26 -4.26 -13.53 2.41
N TYR A 27 -4.97 -14.22 1.52
CA TYR A 27 -5.85 -13.67 0.48
C TYR A 27 -5.15 -12.79 -0.57
N GLN A 28 -3.90 -13.11 -0.95
CA GLN A 28 -3.14 -12.37 -1.97
C GLN A 28 -3.92 -12.10 -3.26
N ARG A 29 -4.60 -13.14 -3.80
CA ARG A 29 -5.39 -13.03 -5.04
C ARG A 29 -6.56 -12.04 -4.95
N VAL A 30 -7.01 -11.72 -3.74
CA VAL A 30 -8.09 -10.76 -3.49
C VAL A 30 -7.51 -9.37 -3.17
N LYS A 31 -6.46 -9.31 -2.36
CA LYS A 31 -5.84 -8.05 -1.92
C LYS A 31 -5.11 -7.32 -3.04
N MET A 32 -4.40 -8.03 -3.92
CA MET A 32 -3.67 -7.41 -5.03
C MET A 32 -4.60 -6.65 -6.00
N PRO A 33 -5.71 -7.22 -6.50
CA PRO A 33 -6.61 -6.47 -7.35
C PRO A 33 -7.34 -5.35 -6.59
N ILE A 34 -7.79 -5.57 -5.35
CA ILE A 34 -8.42 -4.50 -4.55
C ILE A 34 -7.48 -3.31 -4.38
N PHE A 35 -6.21 -3.58 -4.07
CA PHE A 35 -5.21 -2.55 -3.94
C PHE A 35 -5.01 -1.78 -5.25
N ALA A 36 -4.83 -2.49 -6.36
CA ALA A 36 -4.69 -1.88 -7.68
C ALA A 36 -5.91 -1.02 -8.06
N PHE A 37 -7.13 -1.53 -7.86
CA PHE A 37 -8.37 -0.80 -8.12
C PHE A 37 -8.51 0.43 -7.23
N THR A 38 -8.12 0.33 -5.96
CA THR A 38 -8.18 1.47 -5.02
C THR A 38 -7.22 2.58 -5.46
N CYS A 39 -5.97 2.25 -5.75
CA CYS A 39 -4.99 3.23 -6.25
C CYS A 39 -5.43 3.88 -7.55
N PHE A 40 -5.93 3.08 -8.50
CA PHE A 40 -6.45 3.59 -9.76
C PHE A 40 -7.64 4.53 -9.56
N SER A 41 -8.59 4.14 -8.71
CA SER A 41 -9.78 4.94 -8.43
C SER A 41 -9.43 6.30 -7.83
N ILE A 42 -8.49 6.35 -6.88
CA ILE A 42 -8.02 7.63 -6.31
C ILE A 42 -7.37 8.50 -7.39
N GLY A 43 -6.56 7.90 -8.27
CA GLY A 43 -5.90 8.61 -9.38
C GLY A 43 -6.88 9.28 -10.35
N VAL A 44 -8.08 8.73 -10.53
CA VAL A 44 -9.11 9.28 -11.41
C VAL A 44 -10.06 10.22 -10.67
N VAL A 45 -10.51 9.86 -9.46
CA VAL A 45 -11.52 10.62 -8.72
C VAL A 45 -11.01 12.02 -8.33
N VAL A 46 -9.76 12.12 -7.88
CA VAL A 46 -9.18 13.41 -7.44
C VAL A 46 -9.17 14.47 -8.55
N PRO A 47 -8.62 14.22 -9.77
CA PRO A 47 -8.60 15.22 -10.83
C PRO A 47 -10.00 15.56 -11.37
N VAL A 48 -10.91 14.58 -11.46
CA VAL A 48 -12.30 14.83 -11.88
C VAL A 48 -13.00 15.75 -10.88
N TYR A 49 -12.86 15.47 -9.58
CA TYR A 49 -13.43 16.33 -8.54
C TYR A 49 -12.83 17.74 -8.58
N ALA A 50 -11.52 17.85 -8.79
CA ALA A 50 -10.84 19.15 -8.91
C ALA A 50 -11.34 19.94 -10.13
N ALA A 51 -11.59 19.28 -11.27
CA ALA A 51 -12.15 19.92 -12.46
C ALA A 51 -13.58 20.42 -12.21
N ILE A 52 -14.44 19.59 -11.61
CA ILE A 52 -15.82 19.98 -11.22
C ILE A 52 -15.78 21.18 -10.26
N PHE A 53 -14.91 21.14 -9.27
CA PHE A 53 -14.76 22.23 -8.30
C PHE A 53 -14.36 23.55 -8.97
N GLN A 54 -13.46 23.51 -9.95
CA GLN A 54 -13.06 24.68 -10.73
C GLN A 54 -14.19 25.20 -11.61
N GLN A 55 -14.90 24.32 -12.32
CA GLN A 55 -16.05 24.71 -13.14
C GLN A 55 -17.16 25.37 -12.31
N ARG A 56 -17.43 24.86 -11.10
CA ARG A 56 -18.42 25.45 -10.18
C ARG A 56 -18.03 26.84 -9.69
N LYS A 57 -16.73 27.13 -9.56
CA LYS A 57 -16.26 28.48 -9.22
C LYS A 57 -16.44 29.45 -10.39
N THR A 58 -16.12 29.04 -11.61
CA THR A 58 -16.23 29.90 -12.80
C THR A 58 -17.68 30.13 -13.23
N ALA A 59 -18.57 29.16 -13.04
CA ALA A 59 -19.99 29.28 -13.38
C ALA A 59 -20.81 30.14 -12.41
N SER A 60 -20.22 30.61 -11.31
CA SER A 60 -20.87 31.46 -10.29
C SER A 60 -20.72 32.97 -10.57
N THR A 61 -20.16 33.36 -11.73
CA THR A 61 -20.07 34.74 -12.22
C THR A 61 -21.00 34.90 -13.40
#